data_AF-A0A820A602-F1
#
_entry.id   AF-A0A820A602-F1
#
_cell.length_a   1.000
_cell.length_b   1.000
_cell.length_c   1.000
_cell.angle_alpha   90.00
_cell.angle_beta   90.00
_cell.angle_gamma   90.00
#
_symmetry.space_group_name_H-M   'P 1'
#
loop_
_entity.id
_entity.type
_entity.pdbx_description
1 polymer ?
#
loop_
_entity_poly.entity_id
_entity_poly.type
_entity_poly.pdbx_seq_one_letter_code
_entity_poly.pdbx_strand_id
1 'polypeptide(L)'
;MPIVDFCRQMISSSKNFFRNLNLFKPPAGSDQNEDEQQRRFNIIVTRIYLVLLTCLLIYLGLFIHSDVKEITEKRVNPSKEELDSFLSDAECPCSRISLLHGEFISLKLSLHQICSSDFVLDRWIKAIYSGSNVTYFNLNDFRTFGSAQFQALAGFCNQSNSYLQQNIDSFENSTFISPELLPRSVFQEEINSTITQFQQTVPGAFAAQLELVLQVITGNRLMSGLQTNFIISYYDDPQVNPAIYRHRNKAPCNCVSDHQCTSNAIFSNIFDAPTQNEFDRDTRLPGLASVRERLRLLKSALKKLIVELNTFQYFPRNNRQLQYQRYATRL
;
A
#
# COMPACT_ATOMS: atom_id res chain seq x y z
N MET A 1 -39.30 -75.53 -24.19
CA MET A 1 -39.90 -74.90 -25.37
C MET A 1 -41.35 -74.38 -25.16
N PRO A 2 -41.69 -73.60 -24.08
CA PRO A 2 -43.04 -72.99 -23.96
C PRO A 2 -43.09 -71.44 -24.01
N ILE A 3 -41.93 -70.76 -23.96
CA ILE A 3 -41.87 -69.29 -23.84
C ILE A 3 -42.19 -68.59 -25.16
N VAL A 4 -41.75 -69.16 -26.28
CA VAL A 4 -41.95 -68.56 -27.62
C VAL A 4 -43.42 -68.57 -28.03
N ASP A 5 -44.16 -69.63 -27.71
CA ASP A 5 -45.59 -69.73 -28.01
C ASP A 5 -46.43 -68.84 -27.09
N PHE A 6 -46.05 -68.71 -25.82
CA PHE A 6 -46.67 -67.75 -24.91
C PHE A 6 -46.49 -66.30 -25.38
N CYS A 7 -45.29 -65.93 -25.82
CA CYS A 7 -45.03 -64.62 -26.41
C CYS A 7 -45.84 -64.38 -27.69
N ARG A 8 -45.95 -65.37 -28.59
CA ARG A 8 -46.80 -65.25 -29.79
C ARG A 8 -48.26 -65.03 -29.45
N GLN A 9 -48.78 -65.77 -28.48
CA GLN A 9 -50.17 -65.68 -28.06
C GLN A 9 -50.46 -64.31 -27.44
N MET A 10 -49.58 -63.85 -26.55
CA MET A 10 -49.64 -62.51 -25.96
C MET A 10 -49.60 -61.40 -27.02
N ILE A 11 -48.67 -61.47 -27.97
CA ILE A 11 -48.57 -60.49 -29.07
C ILE A 11 -49.83 -60.48 -29.94
N SER A 12 -50.42 -61.64 -30.21
CA SER A 12 -51.64 -61.74 -31.01
C SER A 12 -52.86 -61.16 -30.28
N SER A 13 -52.98 -61.43 -28.97
CA SER A 13 -54.04 -60.89 -28.12
C SER A 13 -53.92 -59.38 -27.96
N SER A 14 -52.70 -58.87 -27.74
CA SER A 14 -52.45 -57.43 -27.69
C SER A 14 -52.78 -56.76 -29.02
N LYS A 15 -52.36 -57.33 -30.16
CA LYS A 15 -52.71 -56.81 -31.49
C LYS A 15 -54.21 -56.71 -31.70
N ASN A 16 -54.97 -57.73 -31.30
CA ASN A 16 -56.43 -57.72 -31.42
C ASN A 16 -57.09 -56.71 -30.48
N PHE A 17 -56.57 -56.57 -29.26
CA PHE A 17 -57.02 -55.56 -28.30
C PHE A 17 -56.81 -54.14 -28.84
N PHE A 18 -55.61 -53.81 -29.33
CA PHE A 18 -55.31 -52.51 -29.95
C PHE A 18 -56.10 -52.26 -31.24
N ARG A 19 -56.41 -53.32 -32.02
CA ARG A 19 -57.19 -53.20 -33.26
C ARG A 19 -58.64 -52.79 -33.00
N ASN A 20 -59.20 -53.21 -31.86
CA ASN A 20 -60.58 -52.98 -31.46
C ASN A 20 -60.74 -51.89 -30.39
N LEU A 21 -59.65 -51.24 -29.99
CA LEU A 21 -59.68 -50.20 -28.97
C LEU A 21 -60.42 -48.97 -29.50
N ASN A 22 -61.42 -48.52 -28.75
CA ASN A 22 -62.17 -47.30 -29.04
C ASN A 22 -62.35 -46.54 -27.72
N LEU A 23 -61.56 -45.50 -27.53
CA LEU A 23 -61.56 -44.68 -26.32
C LEU A 23 -62.76 -43.73 -26.26
N PHE A 24 -63.36 -43.40 -27.41
CA PHE A 24 -64.47 -42.44 -27.52
C PHE A 24 -65.82 -43.15 -27.73
N LYS A 25 -66.02 -44.29 -27.08
CA LYS A 25 -67.30 -45.00 -27.16
C LYS A 25 -68.38 -44.20 -26.40
N PRO A 26 -69.58 -44.00 -26.98
CA PRO A 26 -70.68 -43.36 -26.27
C PRO A 26 -71.12 -44.19 -25.04
N PRO A 27 -71.65 -43.54 -24.00
CA PRO A 27 -72.11 -44.22 -22.78
C PRO A 27 -73.23 -45.22 -23.10
N ALA A 28 -73.25 -46.34 -22.39
CA ALA A 28 -74.25 -47.39 -22.59
C ALA A 28 -75.66 -46.86 -22.29
N GLY A 29 -76.48 -46.69 -23.34
CA GLY A 29 -77.84 -46.16 -23.24
C GLY A 29 -78.26 -45.18 -24.35
N SER A 30 -77.35 -44.75 -25.23
CA SER A 30 -77.72 -43.99 -26.44
C SER A 30 -78.35 -44.89 -27.51
N ASP A 31 -79.45 -44.44 -28.12
CA ASP A 31 -80.30 -45.17 -29.06
C ASP A 31 -79.58 -46.04 -30.10
N GLN A 32 -80.14 -47.24 -30.32
CA GLN A 32 -79.62 -48.33 -31.13
C GLN A 32 -79.77 -48.11 -32.65
N ASN A 33 -79.16 -47.03 -33.16
CA ASN A 33 -78.65 -46.99 -34.53
C ASN A 33 -77.25 -46.40 -34.44
N GLU A 34 -76.30 -47.20 -33.93
CA GLU A 34 -74.88 -46.87 -34.08
C GLU A 34 -74.58 -46.81 -35.57
N ASP A 35 -74.59 -45.61 -36.15
CA ASP A 35 -74.12 -45.38 -37.50
C ASP A 35 -72.72 -46.00 -37.59
N GLU A 36 -72.58 -46.99 -38.46
CA GLU A 36 -71.31 -47.70 -38.66
C GLU A 36 -70.18 -46.70 -38.96
N GLN A 37 -70.54 -45.56 -39.54
CA GLN A 37 -69.70 -44.39 -39.77
C GLN A 37 -69.17 -43.77 -38.47
N GLN A 38 -70.02 -43.57 -37.46
CA GLN A 38 -69.63 -43.00 -36.17
C GLN A 38 -68.66 -43.92 -35.42
N ARG A 39 -68.90 -45.24 -35.46
CA ARG A 39 -67.99 -46.22 -34.88
C ARG A 39 -66.62 -46.21 -35.57
N ARG A 40 -66.60 -46.16 -36.90
CA ARG A 40 -65.35 -46.07 -37.69
C ARG A 40 -64.60 -44.77 -37.38
N PHE A 41 -65.30 -43.64 -37.29
CA PHE A 41 -64.72 -42.36 -36.92
C PHE A 41 -64.07 -42.40 -35.53
N ASN A 42 -64.78 -42.91 -34.52
CA ASN A 42 -64.27 -42.98 -33.15
C ASN A 42 -63.02 -43.88 -33.03
N ILE A 43 -62.94 -44.97 -33.80
CA ILE A 43 -61.73 -45.81 -33.88
C ILE A 43 -60.57 -45.05 -34.52
N ILE A 44 -60.81 -44.27 -35.58
CA ILE A 44 -59.78 -43.46 -36.25
C ILE A 44 -59.27 -42.36 -35.31
N VAL A 45 -60.18 -41.63 -34.65
CA VAL A 45 -59.82 -40.58 -33.68
C VAL A 45 -59.05 -41.17 -32.51
N THR A 46 -59.44 -42.36 -32.02
CA THR A 46 -58.70 -43.10 -30.99
C THR A 46 -57.25 -43.38 -31.42
N ARG A 47 -57.03 -43.79 -32.67
CA ARG A 47 -55.68 -44.05 -33.20
C ARG A 47 -54.86 -42.77 -33.30
N ILE A 48 -55.45 -41.69 -33.82
CA ILE A 48 -54.78 -40.38 -33.91
C ILE A 48 -54.39 -39.88 -32.52
N TYR A 49 -55.31 -39.97 -31.54
CA TYR A 49 -55.06 -39.57 -30.16
C TYR A 49 -53.90 -40.35 -29.54
N LEU A 50 -53.87 -41.68 -29.67
CA LEU A 50 -52.78 -42.50 -29.14
C LEU A 50 -51.43 -42.19 -29.81
N VAL A 51 -51.42 -41.91 -31.11
CA VAL A 51 -50.20 -41.49 -31.83
C VAL A 51 -49.72 -40.14 -31.32
N LEU A 52 -50.62 -39.16 -31.18
CA LEU A 52 -50.24 -37.84 -30.66
C LEU A 52 -49.77 -37.90 -29.20
N LEU A 53 -50.45 -38.69 -28.36
CA LEU A 53 -50.07 -38.90 -26.97
C LEU A 53 -48.69 -39.55 -26.85
N THR A 54 -48.42 -40.57 -27.65
CA THR A 54 -47.10 -41.21 -27.67
C THR A 54 -46.01 -40.27 -28.17
N CYS A 55 -46.27 -39.49 -29.22
CA CYS A 55 -45.34 -38.44 -29.68
C CYS A 55 -45.04 -37.40 -28.59
N LEU A 56 -46.06 -36.96 -27.84
CA LEU A 56 -45.90 -35.98 -26.76
C LEU A 56 -45.09 -36.56 -25.58
N LEU A 57 -45.35 -37.81 -25.21
CA LEU A 57 -44.59 -38.50 -24.16
C LEU A 57 -43.12 -38.71 -24.57
N ILE A 58 -42.85 -39.03 -25.83
CA ILE A 58 -41.48 -39.14 -26.37
C ILE A 58 -40.78 -37.77 -26.29
N TYR A 59 -41.46 -36.69 -26.71
CA TYR A 59 -40.90 -35.34 -26.64
C TYR A 59 -40.53 -34.92 -25.21
N LEU A 60 -41.44 -35.13 -24.25
CA LEU A 60 -41.17 -34.85 -22.83
C LEU A 60 -40.03 -35.71 -22.28
N GLY A 61 -39.96 -36.98 -22.68
CA GLY A 61 -38.86 -37.87 -22.30
C GLY A 61 -37.51 -37.36 -22.81
N LEU A 62 -37.43 -36.94 -24.07
CA LEU A 62 -36.22 -36.36 -24.65
C LEU A 62 -35.82 -35.05 -23.96
N PHE A 63 -36.78 -34.20 -23.62
CA PHE A 63 -36.53 -32.94 -22.92
C PHE A 63 -35.98 -33.17 -21.52
N ILE A 64 -36.55 -34.11 -20.76
CA ILE A 64 -36.07 -34.46 -19.42
C ILE A 64 -34.67 -35.11 -19.47
N HIS A 65 -34.35 -35.82 -20.55
CA HIS A 65 -33.02 -36.44 -20.72
C HIS A 65 -31.97 -35.49 -21.32
N SER A 66 -32.37 -34.29 -21.72
CA SER A 66 -31.46 -33.26 -22.23
C SER A 66 -30.82 -32.52 -21.07
N ASP A 67 -29.94 -33.21 -20.34
CA ASP A 67 -29.07 -32.55 -19.36
C ASP A 67 -28.03 -31.73 -20.12
N VAL A 68 -28.04 -30.41 -19.91
CA VAL A 68 -26.92 -29.55 -20.31
C VAL A 68 -25.76 -29.91 -19.40
N LYS A 69 -24.78 -30.63 -19.94
CA LYS A 69 -23.54 -30.91 -19.23
C LYS A 69 -22.64 -29.70 -19.33
N GLU A 70 -22.47 -28.98 -18.23
CA GLU A 70 -21.37 -28.04 -18.08
C GLU A 70 -20.06 -28.83 -18.07
N ILE A 71 -19.21 -28.57 -19.06
CA ILE A 71 -17.88 -29.17 -19.16
C ILE A 71 -16.91 -28.20 -18.48
N THR A 72 -16.48 -28.52 -17.26
CA THR A 72 -15.40 -27.79 -16.59
C THR A 72 -14.06 -28.32 -17.08
N GLU A 73 -13.33 -27.53 -17.87
CA GLU A 73 -11.97 -27.86 -18.29
C GLU A 73 -10.95 -27.27 -17.31
N LYS A 74 -10.14 -28.13 -16.68
CA LYS A 74 -9.07 -27.69 -15.79
C LYS A 74 -7.75 -27.62 -16.54
N ARG A 75 -7.22 -26.41 -16.71
CA ARG A 75 -5.85 -26.19 -17.20
C ARG A 75 -4.88 -25.90 -16.08
N VAL A 76 -3.73 -26.55 -16.12
CA VAL A 76 -2.60 -26.26 -15.22
C VAL A 76 -1.61 -25.39 -15.98
N ASN A 77 -1.24 -24.24 -15.39
CA ASN A 77 -0.24 -23.30 -15.94
C ASN A 77 -0.57 -22.82 -17.37
N PRO A 78 -1.72 -22.17 -17.61
CA PRO A 78 -2.04 -21.62 -18.93
C PRO A 78 -0.99 -20.58 -19.37
N SER A 79 -0.75 -20.50 -20.67
CA SER A 79 0.01 -19.40 -21.26
C SER A 79 -0.74 -18.06 -21.07
N LYS A 80 -0.06 -16.94 -21.29
CA LYS A 80 -0.68 -15.62 -21.17
C LYS A 80 -1.83 -15.46 -22.16
N GLU A 81 -1.63 -15.89 -23.41
CA GLU A 81 -2.63 -15.81 -24.46
C GLU A 81 -3.87 -16.65 -24.13
N GLU A 82 -3.67 -17.82 -23.51
CA GLU A 82 -4.75 -18.68 -23.04
C GLU A 82 -5.49 -18.04 -21.86
N LEU A 83 -4.75 -17.53 -20.86
CA LEU A 83 -5.34 -16.84 -19.72
C LEU A 83 -6.20 -15.64 -20.15
N ASP A 84 -5.67 -14.80 -21.05
CA ASP A 84 -6.37 -13.62 -21.55
C ASP A 84 -7.70 -14.00 -22.26
N SER A 85 -7.80 -15.22 -22.80
CA SER A 85 -9.03 -15.74 -23.41
C SER A 85 -10.08 -16.25 -22.40
N PHE A 86 -9.68 -16.54 -21.17
CA PHE A 86 -10.53 -17.13 -20.13
C PHE A 86 -11.01 -16.13 -19.07
N LEU A 87 -10.45 -14.92 -19.03
CA LEU A 87 -10.61 -13.92 -17.96
C LEU A 87 -12.05 -13.43 -17.67
N SER A 88 -13.05 -13.84 -18.45
CA SER A 88 -14.45 -13.44 -18.20
C SER A 88 -15.18 -14.35 -17.21
N ASP A 89 -14.85 -15.66 -17.16
CA ASP A 89 -15.59 -16.66 -16.35
C ASP A 89 -14.69 -17.71 -15.66
N ALA A 90 -13.35 -17.57 -15.70
CA ALA A 90 -12.44 -18.58 -15.16
C ALA A 90 -11.93 -18.28 -13.75
N GLU A 91 -12.18 -19.22 -12.83
CA GLU A 91 -11.54 -19.24 -11.50
C GLU A 91 -10.09 -19.71 -11.64
N CYS A 92 -9.14 -18.82 -11.35
CA CYS A 92 -7.70 -19.09 -11.42
C CYS A 92 -7.08 -19.07 -10.02
N PRO A 93 -7.21 -20.16 -9.23
CA PRO A 93 -6.61 -20.21 -7.90
C PRO A 93 -5.08 -20.24 -8.00
N CYS A 94 -4.41 -19.50 -7.12
CA CYS A 94 -2.96 -19.46 -7.07
C CYS A 94 -2.38 -20.74 -6.46
N SER A 95 -1.28 -21.26 -7.01
CA SER A 95 -0.50 -22.35 -6.40
C SER A 95 0.13 -21.93 -5.06
N ARG A 96 0.48 -20.64 -4.94
CA ARG A 96 0.94 -19.98 -3.72
C ARG A 96 0.11 -18.74 -3.49
N ILE A 97 -0.56 -18.71 -2.36
CA ILE A 97 -1.41 -17.57 -1.99
C ILE A 97 -0.63 -16.40 -1.39
N SER A 98 0.66 -16.59 -1.08
CA SER A 98 1.50 -15.56 -0.47
C SER A 98 2.90 -15.48 -1.10
N LEU A 99 3.39 -14.26 -1.22
CA LEU A 99 4.72 -13.92 -1.74
C LEU A 99 5.32 -12.79 -0.92
N LEU A 100 6.64 -12.78 -0.75
CA LEU A 100 7.32 -11.65 -0.14
C LEU A 100 7.38 -10.48 -1.12
N HIS A 101 7.08 -9.26 -0.65
CA HIS A 101 7.18 -8.07 -1.49
C HIS A 101 8.59 -7.90 -2.08
N GLY A 102 9.64 -8.30 -1.37
CA GLY A 102 11.04 -8.22 -1.83
C GLY A 102 11.40 -9.09 -3.04
N GLU A 103 10.55 -10.06 -3.43
CA GLU A 103 10.78 -10.87 -4.64
C GLU A 103 10.61 -10.05 -5.94
N PHE A 104 10.09 -8.83 -5.82
CA PHE A 104 8.98 -8.39 -6.67
C PHE A 104 8.86 -6.87 -6.71
N ILE A 105 9.17 -6.24 -5.59
CA ILE A 105 9.39 -4.82 -5.41
C ILE A 105 10.84 -4.65 -4.96
N SER A 106 11.48 -3.57 -5.39
CA SER A 106 12.78 -3.16 -4.86
C SER A 106 12.72 -1.67 -4.58
N LEU A 107 12.96 -1.30 -3.32
CA LEU A 107 12.97 0.10 -2.89
C LEU A 107 14.41 0.59 -2.78
N LYS A 108 14.70 1.78 -3.31
CA LYS A 108 16.02 2.39 -3.23
C LYS A 108 15.96 3.66 -2.37
N LEU A 109 16.56 3.61 -1.19
CA LEU A 109 16.66 4.76 -0.31
C LEU A 109 17.50 5.88 -0.95
N SER A 110 16.96 7.11 -0.91
CA SER A 110 17.70 8.33 -1.19
C SER A 110 17.47 9.32 -0.07
N LEU A 111 18.53 9.66 0.66
CA LEU A 111 18.49 10.72 1.67
C LEU A 111 18.72 12.08 1.02
N HIS A 112 18.40 13.14 1.76
CA HIS A 112 18.70 14.49 1.32
C HIS A 112 20.22 14.70 1.19
N GLN A 113 20.62 15.49 0.20
CA GLN A 113 22.03 15.73 -0.17
C GLN A 113 22.93 16.22 0.97
N ILE A 114 22.32 16.82 2.00
CA ILE A 114 23.03 17.26 3.20
C ILE A 114 23.67 16.09 3.97
N CYS A 115 23.04 14.93 3.96
CA CYS A 115 23.53 13.71 4.61
C CYS A 115 24.70 13.07 3.87
N SER A 116 24.99 13.50 2.64
CA SER A 116 26.17 13.13 1.86
C SER A 116 27.14 14.29 1.67
N SER A 117 26.92 15.42 2.36
CA SER A 117 27.75 16.62 2.24
C SER A 117 28.87 16.65 3.27
N ASP A 118 29.81 17.58 3.09
CA ASP A 118 30.90 17.80 4.05
C ASP A 118 30.41 18.17 5.45
N PHE A 119 29.18 18.68 5.59
CA PHE A 119 28.63 19.13 6.86
C PHE A 119 28.42 18.02 7.89
N VAL A 120 28.31 16.77 7.46
CA VAL A 120 28.14 15.62 8.36
C VAL A 120 29.45 14.87 8.61
N LEU A 121 30.56 15.30 7.99
CA LEU A 121 31.84 14.64 8.14
C LEU A 121 32.60 15.16 9.37
N ASP A 122 33.27 14.25 10.07
CA ASP A 122 34.14 14.55 11.20
C ASP A 122 35.14 15.67 10.92
N ARG A 123 35.69 15.73 9.70
CA ARG A 123 36.66 16.75 9.30
C ARG A 123 36.10 18.16 9.46
N TRP A 124 34.85 18.37 9.06
CA TRP A 124 34.18 19.67 9.12
C TRP A 124 33.82 20.03 10.56
N ILE A 125 33.24 19.07 11.29
CA ILE A 125 32.86 19.22 12.70
C ILE A 125 34.10 19.58 13.53
N LYS A 126 35.22 18.87 13.32
CA LYS A 126 36.50 19.14 13.98
C LYS A 126 37.09 20.47 13.57
N ALA A 127 36.98 20.89 12.30
CA ALA A 127 37.51 22.19 11.85
C ALA A 127 36.82 23.37 12.55
N ILE A 128 35.50 23.28 12.77
CA ILE A 128 34.75 24.30 13.53
C ILE A 128 35.18 24.31 14.99
N TYR A 129 35.34 23.13 15.60
CA TYR A 129 35.71 23.02 17.02
C TYR A 129 37.17 23.43 17.30
N SER A 130 38.13 22.93 16.52
CA SER A 130 39.57 23.14 16.74
C SER A 130 40.07 24.52 16.30
N GLY A 131 39.39 25.17 15.36
CA GLY A 131 39.72 26.52 14.91
C GLY A 131 39.21 27.63 15.83
N SER A 132 38.47 27.29 16.89
CA SER A 132 37.85 28.26 17.79
C SER A 132 38.23 27.97 19.24
N ASN A 133 38.84 28.94 19.91
CA ASN A 133 38.97 28.92 21.36
C ASN A 133 37.58 29.22 21.94
N VAL A 134 36.72 28.20 21.97
CA VAL A 134 35.26 28.27 22.09
C VAL A 134 34.81 29.11 23.30
N THR A 135 35.59 29.09 24.38
CA THR A 135 35.39 29.86 25.62
C THR A 135 35.59 31.37 25.47
N TYR A 136 36.25 31.85 24.41
CA TYR A 136 36.51 33.27 24.17
C TYR A 136 35.41 33.97 23.36
N PHE A 137 34.53 33.20 22.72
CA PHE A 137 33.48 33.76 21.88
C PHE A 137 32.20 34.01 22.67
N ASN A 138 31.40 34.97 22.18
CA ASN A 138 30.08 35.22 22.72
C ASN A 138 29.20 33.95 22.62
N LEU A 139 28.25 33.77 23.53
CA LEU A 139 27.30 32.65 23.54
C LEU A 139 26.41 32.56 22.28
N ASN A 140 26.26 33.67 21.55
CA ASN A 140 25.55 33.73 20.27
C ASN A 140 26.46 33.51 19.05
N ASP A 141 27.77 33.39 19.28
CA ASP A 141 28.71 33.14 18.19
C ASP A 141 28.51 31.73 17.64
N PHE A 142 28.43 31.61 16.32
CA PHE A 142 28.29 30.33 15.63
C PHE A 142 29.40 29.35 16.00
N ARG A 143 30.62 29.84 16.25
CA ARG A 143 31.76 29.00 16.62
C ARG A 143 31.57 28.32 17.98
N THR A 144 30.74 28.88 18.85
CA THR A 144 30.46 28.35 20.20
C THR A 144 29.65 27.05 20.17
N PHE A 145 28.70 26.92 19.24
CA PHE A 145 27.76 25.80 19.20
C PHE A 145 27.68 25.09 17.83
N GLY A 146 28.34 25.60 16.80
CA GLY A 146 28.24 25.11 15.43
C GLY A 146 28.70 23.66 15.27
N SER A 147 29.77 23.25 15.95
CA SER A 147 30.26 21.86 15.93
C SER A 147 29.20 20.89 16.44
N ALA A 148 28.53 21.23 17.55
CA ALA A 148 27.46 20.40 18.10
C ALA A 148 26.21 20.37 17.21
N GLN A 149 25.88 21.47 16.52
CA GLN A 149 24.77 21.48 15.56
C GLN A 149 25.05 20.55 14.38
N PHE A 150 26.27 20.55 13.84
CA PHE A 150 26.65 19.62 12.76
C PHE A 150 26.79 18.18 13.25
N GLN A 151 27.22 17.96 14.49
CA GLN A 151 27.20 16.64 15.11
C GLN A 151 25.76 16.11 15.26
N ALA A 152 24.82 16.95 15.69
CA ALA A 152 23.41 16.60 15.76
C ALA A 152 22.85 16.27 14.36
N LEU A 153 23.18 17.08 13.34
CA LEU A 153 22.82 16.82 11.95
C LEU A 153 23.35 15.47 11.44
N ALA A 154 24.62 15.16 11.69
CA ALA A 154 25.22 13.88 11.33
C ALA A 154 24.51 12.71 12.04
N GLY A 155 24.22 12.88 13.34
CA GLY A 155 23.41 11.95 14.11
C GLY A 155 22.03 11.72 13.50
N PHE A 156 21.32 12.78 13.13
CA PHE A 156 20.02 12.67 12.47
C PHE A 156 20.12 11.96 11.12
N CYS A 157 21.10 12.29 10.28
CA CYS A 157 21.31 11.60 9.02
C CYS A 157 21.55 10.09 9.20
N ASN A 158 22.37 9.70 10.19
CA ASN A 158 22.63 8.30 10.49
C ASN A 158 21.37 7.57 11.03
N GLN A 159 20.62 8.23 11.91
CA GLN A 159 19.39 7.65 12.45
C GLN A 159 18.28 7.56 11.40
N SER A 160 18.11 8.57 10.56
CA SER A 160 17.19 8.52 9.41
C SER A 160 17.57 7.40 8.45
N ASN A 161 18.86 7.24 8.13
CA ASN A 161 19.32 6.14 7.28
C ASN A 161 18.94 4.78 7.87
N SER A 162 19.30 4.57 9.15
CA SER A 162 19.10 3.28 9.82
C SER A 162 17.62 2.96 9.97
N TYR A 163 16.80 3.94 10.37
CA TYR A 163 15.36 3.80 10.49
C TYR A 163 14.71 3.47 9.15
N LEU A 164 15.05 4.18 8.07
CA LEU A 164 14.48 3.95 6.75
C LEU A 164 14.92 2.60 6.17
N GLN A 165 16.18 2.22 6.34
CA GLN A 165 16.67 0.89 5.93
C GLN A 165 15.92 -0.23 6.64
N GLN A 166 15.77 -0.16 7.97
CA GLN A 166 15.01 -1.17 8.73
C GLN A 166 13.55 -1.27 8.26
N ASN A 167 12.92 -0.14 7.93
CA ASN A 167 11.55 -0.16 7.41
C ASN A 167 11.48 -0.72 5.99
N ILE A 168 12.47 -0.44 5.12
CA ILE A 168 12.57 -1.06 3.79
C ILE A 168 12.74 -2.57 3.92
N ASP A 169 13.65 -3.03 4.78
CA ASP A 169 13.89 -4.46 5.01
C ASP A 169 12.60 -5.14 5.55
N SER A 170 11.87 -4.47 6.44
CA SER A 170 10.59 -4.95 6.96
C SER A 170 9.53 -5.02 5.85
N PHE A 171 9.46 -4.00 4.98
CA PHE A 171 8.55 -3.98 3.84
C PHE A 171 8.85 -5.11 2.86
N GLU A 172 10.12 -5.30 2.49
CA GLU A 172 10.52 -6.35 1.55
C GLU A 172 10.26 -7.76 2.13
N ASN A 173 10.33 -7.92 3.45
CA ASN A 173 9.96 -9.16 4.15
C ASN A 173 8.47 -9.29 4.48
N SER A 174 7.66 -8.28 4.18
CA SER A 174 6.21 -8.37 4.35
C SER A 174 5.58 -9.17 3.21
N THR A 175 4.47 -9.86 3.49
CA THR A 175 3.81 -10.73 2.51
C THR A 175 2.66 -10.03 1.80
N PHE A 176 2.64 -10.16 0.48
CA PHE A 176 1.47 -9.96 -0.36
C PHE A 176 0.64 -11.25 -0.35
N ILE A 177 -0.68 -11.16 -0.18
CA ILE A 177 -1.57 -12.32 -0.11
C ILE A 177 -2.67 -12.17 -1.16
N SER A 178 -2.80 -13.16 -2.04
CA SER A 178 -3.93 -13.25 -2.96
C SER A 178 -4.30 -14.70 -3.26
N PRO A 179 -5.55 -15.12 -3.00
CA PRO A 179 -5.99 -16.50 -3.24
C PRO A 179 -6.15 -16.81 -4.74
N GLU A 180 -6.34 -15.78 -5.55
CA GLU A 180 -6.65 -15.89 -6.98
C GLU A 180 -5.75 -14.98 -7.80
N LEU A 181 -5.65 -15.27 -9.09
CA LEU A 181 -4.88 -14.45 -9.99
C LEU A 181 -5.56 -13.09 -10.19
N LEU A 182 -4.89 -12.03 -9.75
CA LEU A 182 -5.39 -10.67 -9.93
C LEU A 182 -5.16 -10.16 -11.37
N PRO A 183 -6.11 -9.40 -11.93
CA PRO A 183 -5.87 -8.62 -13.13
C PRO A 183 -4.71 -7.64 -12.91
N ARG A 184 -3.93 -7.39 -13.97
CA ARG A 184 -2.73 -6.54 -13.89
C ARG A 184 -3.03 -5.14 -13.37
N SER A 185 -4.17 -4.54 -13.73
CA SER A 185 -4.58 -3.23 -13.25
C SER A 185 -4.78 -3.22 -11.74
N VAL A 186 -5.54 -4.19 -11.21
CA VAL A 186 -5.83 -4.34 -9.79
C VAL A 186 -4.54 -4.56 -9.00
N PHE A 187 -3.69 -5.49 -9.46
CA PHE A 187 -2.38 -5.72 -8.84
C PHE A 187 -1.54 -4.44 -8.81
N GLN A 188 -1.47 -3.70 -9.91
CA GLN A 188 -0.68 -2.47 -9.96
C GLN A 188 -1.22 -1.38 -9.05
N GLU A 189 -2.55 -1.23 -8.95
CA GLU A 189 -3.19 -0.27 -8.05
C GLU A 189 -2.93 -0.61 -6.59
N GLU A 190 -3.07 -1.89 -6.22
CA GLU A 190 -2.83 -2.36 -4.86
C GLU A 190 -1.37 -2.10 -4.45
N ILE A 191 -0.41 -2.51 -5.28
CA ILE A 191 1.02 -2.28 -5.01
C ILE A 191 1.36 -0.79 -4.95
N ASN A 192 0.82 0.03 -5.85
CA ASN A 192 1.04 1.48 -5.82
C ASN A 192 0.48 2.11 -4.54
N SER A 193 -0.70 1.66 -4.10
CA SER A 193 -1.32 2.10 -2.86
C SER A 193 -0.44 1.75 -1.65
N THR A 194 0.04 0.51 -1.56
CA THR A 194 0.92 0.06 -0.48
C THR A 194 2.24 0.84 -0.45
N ILE A 195 2.88 1.06 -1.61
CA ILE A 195 4.11 1.85 -1.71
C ILE A 195 3.87 3.30 -1.29
N THR A 196 2.75 3.90 -1.74
CA THR A 196 2.39 5.27 -1.38
C THR A 196 2.17 5.41 0.12
N GLN A 197 1.48 4.46 0.74
CA GLN A 197 1.26 4.43 2.18
C GLN A 197 2.59 4.32 2.94
N PHE A 198 3.49 3.46 2.49
CA PHE A 198 4.84 3.32 3.04
C PHE A 198 5.60 4.65 3.00
N GLN A 199 5.62 5.31 1.83
CA GLN A 199 6.30 6.60 1.61
C GLN A 199 5.74 7.73 2.49
N GLN A 200 4.45 7.73 2.77
CA GLN A 200 3.82 8.77 3.60
C GLN A 200 3.98 8.51 5.09
N THR A 201 3.86 7.24 5.50
CA THR A 201 3.75 6.87 6.92
C THR A 201 5.12 6.76 7.58
N VAL A 202 6.10 6.13 6.92
CA VAL A 202 7.39 5.84 7.53
C VAL A 202 8.19 7.12 7.85
N PRO A 203 8.38 8.07 6.92
CA PRO A 203 9.06 9.33 7.25
C PRO A 203 8.29 10.16 8.28
N GLY A 204 6.96 10.16 8.20
CA GLY A 204 6.10 10.86 9.15
C GLY A 204 6.24 10.32 10.58
N ALA A 205 6.33 9.00 10.74
CA ALA A 205 6.54 8.35 12.03
C ALA A 205 7.91 8.72 12.64
N PHE A 206 8.98 8.75 11.84
CA PHE A 206 10.28 9.23 12.30
C PHE A 206 10.25 10.70 12.75
N ALA A 207 9.61 11.57 11.96
CA ALA A 207 9.46 12.98 12.30
C ALA A 207 8.65 13.16 13.60
N ALA A 208 7.59 12.40 13.80
CA ALA A 208 6.78 12.41 15.01
C ALA A 208 7.58 11.96 16.25
N GLN A 209 8.46 10.97 16.12
CA GLN A 209 9.35 10.56 17.21
C GLN A 209 10.34 11.66 17.60
N LEU A 210 10.93 12.36 16.61
CA LEU A 210 11.81 13.48 16.87
C LEU A 210 11.06 14.64 17.55
N GLU A 211 9.86 14.95 17.05
CA GLU A 211 8.98 15.97 17.62
C GLU A 211 8.64 15.66 19.09
N LEU A 212 8.33 14.40 19.41
CA LEU A 212 8.09 13.97 20.78
C LEU A 212 9.32 14.22 21.68
N VAL A 213 10.53 13.89 21.21
CA VAL A 213 11.75 14.16 21.97
C VAL A 213 11.92 15.66 22.23
N LEU A 214 11.70 16.51 21.22
CA LEU A 214 11.77 17.95 21.36
C LEU A 214 10.72 18.49 22.35
N GLN A 215 9.49 17.97 22.28
CA GLN A 215 8.42 18.33 23.20
C GLN A 215 8.71 17.91 24.64
N VAL A 216 9.31 16.73 24.86
CA VAL A 216 9.75 16.29 26.19
C VAL A 216 10.85 17.22 26.72
N ILE A 217 11.82 17.61 25.89
CA ILE A 217 12.88 18.54 26.25
C ILE A 217 12.29 19.89 26.67
N THR A 218 11.37 20.47 25.89
CA THR A 218 10.79 21.79 26.19
C THR A 218 9.75 21.75 27.31
N GLY A 219 8.94 20.69 27.38
CA GLY A 219 7.93 20.50 28.42
C GLY A 219 8.56 20.36 29.81
N ASN A 220 9.71 19.70 29.88
CA ASN A 220 10.51 19.60 31.11
C ASN A 220 11.53 20.74 31.28
N ARG A 221 11.58 21.69 30.33
CA ARG A 221 12.51 22.83 30.35
C ARG A 221 13.97 22.41 30.52
N LEU A 222 14.37 21.30 29.89
CA LEU A 222 15.71 20.76 30.01
C LEU A 222 16.74 21.75 29.46
N MET A 223 17.78 21.99 30.24
CA MET A 223 18.80 22.98 29.95
C MET A 223 19.91 22.37 29.08
N SER A 224 20.15 22.95 27.90
CA SER A 224 21.27 22.59 27.04
C SER A 224 22.62 22.99 27.66
N GLY A 225 23.58 22.06 27.75
CA GLY A 225 24.94 22.40 28.18
C GLY A 225 25.63 23.47 27.31
N LEU A 226 25.16 23.68 26.09
CA LEU A 226 25.63 24.72 25.17
C LEU A 226 24.90 26.06 25.34
N GLN A 227 24.02 26.17 26.33
CA GLN A 227 23.23 27.37 26.64
C GLN A 227 22.39 27.84 25.43
N THR A 228 22.03 26.96 24.51
CA THR A 228 21.29 27.34 23.28
C THR A 228 19.84 27.74 23.56
N ASN A 229 19.28 27.32 24.70
CA ASN A 229 17.92 27.67 25.13
C ASN A 229 17.85 28.59 26.37
N PHE A 230 18.94 28.82 27.09
CA PHE A 230 19.02 29.71 28.25
C PHE A 230 20.35 30.45 28.32
N ILE A 231 20.46 31.45 29.19
CA ILE A 231 21.70 32.18 29.48
C ILE A 231 21.92 32.15 30.99
N ILE A 232 23.15 31.90 31.44
CA ILE A 232 23.52 32.07 32.86
C ILE A 232 23.92 33.52 33.09
N SER A 233 23.24 34.18 34.02
CA SER A 233 23.60 35.51 34.53
C SER A 233 24.10 35.36 35.96
N TYR A 234 25.27 35.93 36.25
CA TYR A 234 25.77 36.10 37.61
C TYR A 234 25.32 37.46 38.14
N TYR A 235 25.11 37.58 39.45
CA TYR A 235 24.96 38.87 40.11
C TYR A 235 26.34 39.38 40.53
N ASP A 236 26.52 40.70 40.54
CA ASP A 236 27.73 41.35 41.07
C ASP A 236 27.79 41.33 42.62
N ASP A 237 26.96 40.52 43.29
CA ASP A 237 27.00 40.38 44.76
C ASP A 237 28.05 39.33 45.16
N PRO A 238 29.15 39.71 45.82
CA PRO A 238 30.23 38.80 46.18
C PRO A 238 29.86 37.76 47.26
N GLN A 239 28.70 37.85 47.91
CA GLN A 239 28.36 36.95 49.03
C GLN A 239 27.39 35.82 48.69
N VAL A 240 26.63 35.92 47.60
CA VAL A 240 25.79 34.83 47.12
C VAL A 240 25.84 34.89 45.60
N ASN A 241 26.37 33.86 44.96
CA ASN A 241 26.47 33.81 43.50
C ASN A 241 25.42 32.84 42.92
N PRO A 242 24.10 33.11 43.05
CA PRO A 242 23.11 32.27 42.39
C PRO A 242 23.15 32.60 40.90
N ALA A 243 23.56 31.63 40.09
CA ALA A 243 23.39 31.68 38.65
C ALA A 243 21.88 31.80 38.33
N ILE A 244 21.44 32.94 37.78
CA ILE A 244 20.08 33.04 37.22
C ILE A 244 20.12 32.50 35.80
N TYR A 245 19.22 31.57 35.53
CA TYR A 245 18.94 31.08 34.19
C TYR A 245 17.90 31.99 33.53
N ARG A 246 18.33 32.84 32.59
CA ARG A 246 17.45 33.69 31.78
C ARG A 246 17.11 33.01 30.46
N HIS A 247 15.90 33.23 29.96
CA HIS A 247 15.51 32.80 28.62
C HIS A 247 16.32 33.58 27.57
N ARG A 248 16.82 32.90 26.53
CA ARG A 248 17.68 33.51 25.51
C ARG A 248 16.95 34.58 24.67
N ASN A 249 15.63 34.47 24.52
CA ASN A 249 14.83 35.38 23.69
C ASN A 249 13.80 36.16 24.54
N LYS A 250 13.64 37.45 24.24
CA LYS A 250 12.51 38.27 24.71
C LYS A 250 11.30 38.07 23.79
N ALA A 251 10.10 38.38 24.31
CA ALA A 251 8.82 38.16 23.64
C ALA A 251 8.81 38.64 22.17
N PRO A 252 8.20 37.86 21.24
CA PRO A 252 7.23 36.79 21.51
C PRO A 252 7.78 35.35 21.59
N CYS A 253 9.08 35.11 21.52
CA CYS A 253 9.65 33.76 21.37
C CYS A 253 10.44 33.34 22.63
N ASN A 254 10.20 32.15 23.21
CA ASN A 254 10.97 31.65 24.36
C ASN A 254 11.50 30.23 24.08
N CYS A 255 12.81 30.10 23.81
CA CYS A 255 13.47 28.82 23.49
C CYS A 255 13.43 27.77 24.63
N VAL A 256 13.02 28.12 25.85
CA VAL A 256 12.83 27.15 26.94
C VAL A 256 11.50 26.44 26.83
N SER A 257 10.45 27.13 26.39
CA SER A 257 9.08 26.62 26.36
C SER A 257 8.55 26.34 24.94
N ASP A 258 9.22 26.86 23.93
CA ASP A 258 8.84 26.71 22.51
C ASP A 258 10.02 26.14 21.72
N HIS A 259 9.87 24.91 21.24
CA HIS A 259 10.87 24.21 20.43
C HIS A 259 10.94 24.75 18.99
N GLN A 260 9.92 25.49 18.53
CA GLN A 260 9.93 26.15 17.23
C GLN A 260 10.70 27.47 17.26
N CYS A 261 11.08 27.92 18.45
CA CYS A 261 11.77 29.17 18.65
C CYS A 261 13.22 29.11 18.14
N THR A 262 13.55 29.97 17.17
CA THR A 262 14.90 30.05 16.58
C THR A 262 15.55 31.40 16.86
N SER A 263 16.86 31.41 17.10
CA SER A 263 17.68 32.62 17.18
C SER A 263 18.76 32.61 16.08
N ASN A 264 19.21 33.80 15.68
CA ASN A 264 20.29 33.92 14.69
C ASN A 264 21.64 33.61 15.34
N ALA A 265 22.45 32.81 14.64
CA ALA A 265 23.87 32.70 14.94
C ALA A 265 24.61 33.91 14.35
N ILE A 266 25.54 34.48 15.10
CA ILE A 266 26.38 35.59 14.65
C ILE A 266 27.85 35.17 14.57
N PHE A 267 28.66 35.91 13.81
CA PHE A 267 30.11 35.85 13.95
C PHE A 267 30.55 37.16 14.59
N SER A 268 30.86 37.12 15.88
CA SER A 268 31.31 38.28 16.65
C SER A 268 32.83 38.42 16.58
N ASN A 269 33.32 39.62 16.40
CA ASN A 269 34.74 39.90 16.53
C ASN A 269 35.06 40.10 18.00
N ILE A 270 35.99 39.32 18.57
CA ILE A 270 36.29 39.34 20.01
C ILE A 270 36.81 40.72 20.47
N PHE A 271 37.37 41.51 19.54
CA PHE A 271 37.95 42.82 19.81
C PHE A 271 36.97 43.98 19.74
N ASP A 272 35.77 43.75 19.21
CA ASP A 272 34.71 44.75 19.20
C ASP A 272 33.91 44.58 20.49
N ALA A 273 34.12 45.47 21.46
CA ALA A 273 33.36 45.47 22.71
C ALA A 273 31.87 45.56 22.36
N PRO A 274 31.01 44.63 22.83
CA PRO A 274 29.60 44.69 22.52
C PRO A 274 29.03 45.94 23.20
N THR A 275 28.73 46.97 22.42
CA THR A 275 27.92 48.07 22.97
C THR A 275 26.53 47.51 23.22
N GLN A 276 25.91 47.86 24.36
CA GLN A 276 24.55 47.43 24.73
C GLN A 276 23.49 47.64 23.62
N ASN A 277 23.81 48.49 22.63
CA ASN A 277 22.96 48.88 21.51
C ASN A 277 23.14 48.02 20.23
N GLU A 278 24.02 47.01 20.23
CA GLU A 278 24.27 46.13 19.07
C GLU A 278 23.44 44.85 19.08
N PHE A 279 22.73 44.55 20.17
CA PHE A 279 21.70 43.50 20.15
C PHE A 279 20.54 43.83 19.19
N ASP A 280 20.37 45.11 18.82
CA ASP A 280 19.32 45.59 17.90
C ASP A 280 19.80 45.89 16.47
N ARG A 281 21.11 45.84 16.18
CA ARG A 281 21.63 46.11 14.84
C ARG A 281 22.16 44.86 14.18
N ASP A 282 21.23 44.23 13.47
CA ASP A 282 21.40 43.24 12.41
C ASP A 282 22.46 43.70 11.39
N THR A 283 23.76 43.51 11.67
CA THR A 283 24.84 43.85 10.74
C THR A 283 24.84 42.87 9.58
N ARG A 284 24.15 43.29 8.51
CA ARG A 284 24.25 42.70 7.17
C ARG A 284 25.65 42.94 6.61
N LEU A 285 26.57 42.00 6.82
CA LEU A 285 27.83 41.96 6.06
C LEU A 285 27.54 41.48 4.62
N PRO A 286 27.89 42.26 3.58
CA PRO A 286 27.72 41.85 2.20
C PRO A 286 28.74 40.75 1.88
N GLY A 287 28.23 39.53 1.76
CA GLY A 287 29.02 38.30 1.58
C GLY A 287 28.35 37.08 2.24
N LEU A 288 27.61 37.31 3.33
CA LEU A 288 26.84 36.27 4.04
C LEU A 288 25.50 35.91 3.37
N ALA A 289 25.14 36.54 2.26
CA ALA A 289 24.02 36.11 1.42
C ALA A 289 24.15 34.61 1.09
N SER A 290 25.37 34.11 0.84
CA SER A 290 25.60 32.67 0.60
C SER A 290 25.23 31.76 1.78
N VAL A 291 25.53 32.15 3.02
CA VAL A 291 25.27 31.29 4.20
C VAL A 291 23.83 31.44 4.67
N ARG A 292 23.25 32.64 4.58
CA ARG A 292 21.82 32.88 4.85
C ARG A 292 20.95 32.16 3.83
N GLU A 293 21.31 32.17 2.55
CA GLU A 293 20.63 31.38 1.52
C GLU A 293 20.84 29.89 1.78
N ARG A 294 22.03 29.45 2.20
CA ARG A 294 22.30 28.03 2.55
C ARG A 294 21.60 27.57 3.83
N LEU A 295 21.41 28.41 4.85
CA LEU A 295 20.63 28.10 6.07
C LEU A 295 19.12 28.18 5.82
N ARG A 296 18.67 29.10 4.97
CA ARG A 296 17.30 29.15 4.47
C ARG A 296 17.01 27.94 3.58
N LEU A 297 17.98 27.50 2.79
CA LEU A 297 18.00 26.22 2.10
C LEU A 297 18.08 25.06 3.07
N LEU A 298 18.73 25.15 4.24
CA LEU A 298 18.81 24.09 5.26
C LEU A 298 17.48 23.94 6.03
N LYS A 299 16.80 25.06 6.31
CA LYS A 299 15.47 25.11 6.93
C LYS A 299 14.39 24.71 5.90
N SER A 300 14.53 25.16 4.65
CA SER A 300 13.76 24.69 3.50
C SER A 300 14.11 23.25 3.14
N ALA A 301 15.31 22.75 3.44
CA ALA A 301 15.77 21.37 3.23
C ALA A 301 15.39 20.46 4.39
N LEU A 302 15.16 20.98 5.59
CA LEU A 302 14.53 20.25 6.70
C LEU A 302 13.02 20.13 6.45
N LYS A 303 12.38 21.22 6.01
CA LYS A 303 10.99 21.18 5.51
C LYS A 303 10.84 20.39 4.20
N LYS A 304 11.82 20.45 3.28
CA LYS A 304 11.90 19.58 2.09
C LYS A 304 12.45 18.19 2.42
N LEU A 305 13.17 17.94 3.50
CA LEU A 305 13.52 16.57 3.93
C LEU A 305 12.23 15.82 4.26
N ILE A 306 11.27 16.55 4.82
CA ILE A 306 9.93 16.11 5.15
C ILE A 306 9.02 16.00 3.90
N VAL A 307 9.35 16.65 2.76
CA VAL A 307 8.46 16.77 1.56
C VAL A 307 9.07 16.21 0.24
N GLU A 308 10.39 16.18 0.09
CA GLU A 308 11.20 15.74 -1.07
C GLU A 308 11.91 14.38 -0.87
N LEU A 309 11.56 13.63 0.18
CA LEU A 309 11.68 12.16 0.13
C LEU A 309 10.85 11.52 -1.01
N ASN A 310 10.12 12.34 -1.78
CA ASN A 310 9.38 12.00 -2.97
C ASN A 310 10.14 12.35 -4.26
N THR A 311 11.21 11.61 -4.56
CA THR A 311 11.59 11.34 -5.96
C THR A 311 12.19 9.94 -6.04
N PHE A 312 11.34 8.92 -5.87
CA PHE A 312 11.72 7.57 -6.25
C PHE A 312 11.60 7.47 -7.78
N GLN A 313 12.75 7.41 -8.45
CA GLN A 313 12.78 6.92 -9.82
C GLN A 313 12.60 5.40 -9.77
N TYR A 314 11.47 4.95 -10.31
CA TYR A 314 11.25 3.56 -10.69
C TYR A 314 12.32 3.17 -11.72
N PHE A 315 13.25 2.30 -11.32
CA PHE A 315 14.12 1.60 -12.25
C PHE A 315 13.60 0.17 -12.40
N PRO A 316 12.99 -0.20 -13.54
CA PRO A 316 12.67 -1.59 -13.80
C PRO A 316 13.98 -2.36 -13.82
N ARG A 317 14.20 -3.22 -12.83
CA ARG A 317 15.22 -4.27 -12.92
C ARG A 317 14.74 -5.30 -13.96
N ASN A 318 14.89 -4.93 -15.24
CA ASN A 318 15.18 -5.83 -16.34
C ASN A 318 14.12 -6.94 -16.61
N ASN A 319 13.27 -6.84 -17.64
CA ASN A 319 12.42 -7.90 -18.24
C ASN A 319 11.64 -8.88 -17.29
N ARG A 320 11.61 -8.66 -15.98
CA ARG A 320 11.07 -9.61 -14.99
C ARG A 320 9.57 -9.53 -14.80
N GLN A 321 8.88 -8.56 -15.40
CA GLN A 321 7.42 -8.61 -15.51
C GLN A 321 6.95 -9.84 -16.32
N LEU A 322 7.76 -10.37 -17.24
CA LEU A 322 7.52 -11.66 -17.90
C LEU A 322 7.86 -12.89 -17.03
N GLN A 323 8.62 -12.69 -15.94
CA GLN A 323 8.94 -13.75 -14.98
C GLN A 323 7.87 -13.94 -13.90
N TYR A 324 7.01 -12.94 -13.65
CA TYR A 324 5.85 -13.10 -12.75
C TYR A 324 4.91 -14.21 -13.21
N GLN A 325 4.69 -14.32 -14.52
CA GLN A 325 3.93 -15.43 -15.11
C GLN A 325 4.71 -16.77 -15.09
N ARG A 326 6.04 -16.75 -14.95
CA ARG A 326 6.89 -17.96 -14.94
C ARG A 326 7.20 -18.51 -13.54
N TYR A 327 7.11 -17.69 -12.49
CA TYR A 327 7.36 -18.15 -11.11
C TYR A 327 6.10 -18.64 -10.41
N ALA A 328 4.92 -18.14 -10.77
CA ALA A 328 3.65 -18.77 -10.37
C ALA A 328 3.47 -20.18 -10.98
N THR A 329 4.27 -20.53 -11.99
CA THR A 329 4.24 -21.80 -12.73
C THR A 329 5.46 -22.70 -12.49
N ARG A 330 6.37 -22.31 -11.58
CA ARG A 330 7.49 -23.15 -11.11
C ARG A 330 7.52 -23.20 -9.59
N LEU A 331 6.60 -23.99 -9.03
CA LEU A 331 6.85 -24.97 -7.96
C LEU A 331 5.64 -25.89 -7.82
#